data_AF-A0A9D6XQ39-F1
#
_entry.id   AF-A0A9D6XQ39-F1
#
_cell.length_a   1.000
_cell.length_b   1.000
_cell.length_c   1.000
_cell.angle_alpha   90.00
_cell.angle_beta   90.00
_cell.angle_gamma   90.00
#
_symmetry.space_group_name_H-M   'P 1'
#
loop_
_entity.id
_entity.type
_entity.pdbx_description
1 polymer ?
#
loop_
_entity_poly.entity_id
_entity_poly.type
_entity_poly.pdbx_seq_one_letter_code
_entity_poly.pdbx_strand_id
1 'polypeptide(L)'
;MPIDEIPRQEPTQAAGTSSHTGKFVAIFVVLAGLALAQVYTISKIGTVRESLEAQQASFQKTTTAQLEQNVAARVETNNDATTQEMETLRKDVEDAKKRSGAANRELRKARAVVTQLQVEHRQTSEMLQAELAKKADQEQVGTLSQNVSSTRTDLDSTRTLLDSTRADLGMARSELGTLIARNHDDIETLRKLGERDYFEFTAEKSKPVQVANVGLILKKTNTKRHRFNMNLVADDMEVEKKDRTVNEPVFFYLKGQKKFYELVVNKVNSKTVTGYISTPKGAIELASR
;
A
#
# COMPACT_ATOMS: atom_id res chain seq x y z
N MET A 1 20.84 -137.50 -50.36
CA MET A 1 19.71 -138.17 -49.67
C MET A 1 19.43 -137.36 -48.39
N PRO A 2 18.21 -137.33 -47.84
CA PRO A 2 17.04 -136.57 -48.27
C PRO A 2 16.47 -135.65 -47.13
N ILE A 3 15.48 -134.81 -47.46
CA ILE A 3 14.24 -134.45 -46.72
C ILE A 3 14.39 -133.97 -45.25
N ASP A 4 14.17 -132.69 -44.92
CA ASP A 4 12.90 -131.95 -44.72
C ASP A 4 12.38 -131.96 -43.25
N GLU A 5 11.86 -130.80 -42.86
CA GLU A 5 10.85 -130.50 -41.81
C GLU A 5 11.10 -130.62 -40.27
N ILE A 6 11.35 -129.45 -39.65
CA ILE A 6 10.50 -128.65 -38.69
C ILE A 6 9.93 -129.38 -37.44
N PRO A 7 10.03 -128.85 -36.16
CA PRO A 7 9.20 -127.72 -35.61
C PRO A 7 9.90 -126.86 -34.51
N ARG A 8 9.41 -125.75 -33.90
CA ARG A 8 8.16 -124.95 -33.77
C ARG A 8 8.55 -123.65 -33.00
N GLN A 9 8.09 -122.44 -33.40
CA GLN A 9 7.01 -121.59 -32.78
C GLN A 9 7.26 -121.18 -31.30
N GLU A 10 7.16 -119.92 -30.84
CA GLU A 10 6.32 -118.72 -31.15
C GLU A 10 6.80 -117.51 -30.26
N PRO A 11 6.25 -116.27 -30.30
CA PRO A 11 5.83 -115.41 -31.42
C PRO A 11 6.41 -113.95 -31.35
N THR A 12 6.52 -113.36 -32.53
CA THR A 12 5.99 -112.05 -33.01
C THR A 12 5.54 -110.94 -32.03
N GLN A 13 5.99 -109.70 -32.28
CA GLN A 13 5.19 -108.46 -32.56
C GLN A 13 6.08 -107.21 -32.38
N ALA A 14 6.35 -106.37 -33.38
CA ALA A 14 5.52 -105.42 -34.17
C ALA A 14 5.45 -103.99 -33.58
N ALA A 15 6.01 -103.06 -34.38
CA ALA A 15 5.86 -101.59 -34.53
C ALA A 15 5.04 -100.73 -33.56
N GLY A 16 5.52 -99.48 -33.35
CA GLY A 16 4.71 -98.34 -32.90
C GLY A 16 5.45 -97.00 -32.94
N THR A 17 5.19 -96.19 -33.97
CA THR A 17 5.62 -94.80 -34.14
C THR A 17 5.05 -93.88 -33.06
N SER A 18 5.90 -93.06 -32.41
CA SER A 18 5.54 -92.19 -31.29
C SER A 18 4.86 -90.87 -31.70
N SER A 19 3.71 -90.58 -31.08
CA SER A 19 2.89 -89.37 -31.28
C SER A 19 3.50 -88.13 -30.60
N HIS A 20 4.10 -87.23 -31.39
CA HIS A 20 4.58 -85.92 -30.94
C HIS A 20 3.48 -84.86 -30.84
N THR A 21 2.33 -85.08 -31.47
CA THR A 21 1.23 -84.10 -31.58
C THR A 21 0.57 -83.75 -30.24
N GLY A 22 0.40 -84.70 -29.33
CA GLY A 22 -0.25 -84.45 -28.03
C GLY A 22 0.54 -83.52 -27.09
N LYS A 23 1.87 -83.57 -27.15
CA LYS A 23 2.74 -82.72 -26.30
C LYS A 23 2.75 -81.26 -26.77
N PHE A 24 2.69 -81.03 -28.08
CA PHE A 24 2.58 -79.68 -28.64
C PHE A 24 1.25 -79.00 -28.29
N VAL A 25 0.14 -79.75 -28.31
CA VAL A 25 -1.18 -79.21 -27.93
C VAL A 25 -1.22 -78.81 -26.45
N ALA A 26 -0.67 -79.63 -25.56
CA ALA A 26 -0.63 -79.31 -24.12
C ALA A 26 0.20 -78.05 -23.83
N ILE A 27 1.36 -77.89 -24.49
CA ILE A 27 2.19 -76.68 -24.37
C ILE A 27 1.45 -75.45 -24.89
N PHE A 28 0.73 -75.57 -26.00
CA PHE A 28 -0.01 -74.46 -26.59
C PHE A 28 -1.14 -73.96 -25.69
N VAL A 29 -1.86 -74.86 -25.01
CA VAL A 29 -2.93 -74.49 -24.06
C VAL A 29 -2.37 -73.77 -22.84
N VAL A 30 -1.24 -74.22 -22.30
CA VAL A 30 -0.57 -73.55 -21.16
C VAL A 30 -0.08 -72.16 -21.57
N LEU A 31 0.53 -72.04 -22.75
CA LEU A 31 0.97 -70.75 -23.28
C LEU A 31 -0.20 -69.80 -23.56
N ALA A 32 -1.32 -70.31 -24.07
CA ALA A 32 -2.54 -69.52 -24.27
C ALA A 32 -3.14 -69.03 -22.94
N GLY A 33 -3.16 -69.88 -21.90
CA GLY A 33 -3.60 -69.50 -20.57
C GLY A 33 -2.70 -68.42 -19.94
N LEU A 34 -1.38 -68.54 -20.10
CA LEU A 34 -0.43 -67.53 -19.66
C LEU A 34 -0.59 -66.20 -20.43
N ALA A 35 -0.83 -66.26 -21.74
CA ALA A 35 -1.08 -65.07 -22.55
C ALA A 35 -2.37 -64.35 -22.10
N LEU A 36 -3.44 -65.09 -21.83
CA LEU A 36 -4.70 -64.51 -21.32
C LEU A 36 -4.53 -63.90 -19.92
N ALA A 37 -3.75 -64.54 -19.04
CA ALA A 37 -3.42 -64.00 -17.73
C ALA A 37 -2.62 -62.69 -17.82
N GLN A 38 -1.66 -62.60 -18.76
CA GLN A 38 -0.91 -61.37 -19.03
C GLN A 38 -1.78 -60.25 -19.60
N VAL A 39 -2.75 -60.58 -20.47
CA VAL A 39 -3.71 -59.58 -20.99
C VAL A 39 -4.63 -59.06 -19.88
N TYR A 40 -5.09 -59.93 -18.98
CA TYR A 40 -5.94 -59.53 -17.84
C TYR A 40 -5.21 -58.61 -16.85
N THR A 41 -3.93 -58.88 -16.55
CA THR A 41 -3.12 -58.02 -15.67
C THR A 41 -2.84 -56.66 -16.31
N ILE A 42 -2.59 -56.60 -17.62
CA ILE A 42 -2.41 -55.34 -18.36
C ILE A 42 -3.70 -54.50 -18.33
N SER A 43 -4.87 -55.12 -18.51
CA SER A 43 -6.16 -54.42 -18.44
C SER A 43 -6.46 -53.85 -17.05
N LYS A 44 -6.12 -54.56 -15.97
CA LYS A 44 -6.24 -54.06 -14.59
C LYS A 44 -5.23 -52.94 -14.27
N ILE A 45 -4.06 -52.94 -14.89
CA ILE A 45 -3.07 -51.85 -14.73
C ILE A 45 -3.58 -50.56 -15.37
N GLY A 46 -4.33 -50.65 -16.47
CA GLY A 46 -4.97 -49.48 -17.10
C GLY A 46 -5.96 -48.77 -16.18
N THR A 47 -6.86 -49.50 -15.53
CA THR A 47 -7.87 -48.91 -14.62
C THR A 47 -7.27 -48.40 -13.31
N VAL A 48 -6.20 -49.04 -12.82
CA VAL A 48 -5.46 -48.54 -11.64
C VAL A 48 -4.73 -47.24 -11.99
N ARG A 49 -4.15 -47.11 -13.19
CA ARG A 49 -3.54 -45.86 -13.67
C ARG A 49 -4.57 -44.74 -13.80
N GLU A 50 -5.72 -45.00 -14.42
CA GLU A 50 -6.82 -44.00 -14.50
C GLU A 50 -7.31 -43.58 -13.12
N SER A 51 -7.46 -44.52 -12.18
CA SER A 51 -7.87 -44.20 -10.81
C SER A 51 -6.80 -43.41 -10.05
N LEU A 52 -5.52 -43.68 -10.29
CA LEU A 52 -4.42 -42.90 -9.71
C LEU A 52 -4.39 -41.48 -10.30
N GLU A 53 -4.53 -41.33 -11.61
CA GLU A 53 -4.55 -40.03 -12.28
C GLU A 53 -5.77 -39.20 -11.86
N ALA A 54 -6.95 -39.82 -11.76
CA ALA A 54 -8.16 -39.17 -11.26
C ALA A 54 -8.06 -38.81 -9.76
N GLN A 55 -7.45 -39.67 -8.94
CA GLN A 55 -7.21 -39.40 -7.53
C GLN A 55 -6.18 -38.30 -7.34
N GLN A 56 -5.15 -38.25 -8.18
CA GLN A 56 -4.12 -37.21 -8.15
C GLN A 56 -4.67 -35.86 -8.66
N ALA A 57 -5.53 -35.86 -9.69
CA ALA A 57 -6.19 -34.66 -10.20
C ALA A 57 -7.23 -34.09 -9.21
N SER A 58 -8.01 -34.95 -8.54
CA SER A 58 -8.95 -34.52 -7.51
C SER A 58 -8.25 -34.08 -6.22
N PHE A 59 -7.14 -34.72 -5.84
CA PHE A 59 -6.30 -34.28 -4.74
C PHE A 59 -5.65 -32.93 -5.04
N GLN A 60 -5.12 -32.74 -6.25
CA GLN A 60 -4.61 -31.44 -6.70
C GLN A 60 -5.70 -30.37 -6.67
N LYS A 61 -6.87 -30.61 -7.27
CA LYS A 61 -7.99 -29.65 -7.26
C LYS A 61 -8.48 -29.30 -5.86
N THR A 62 -8.60 -30.29 -4.98
CA THR A 62 -9.09 -30.05 -3.61
C THR A 62 -8.05 -29.29 -2.78
N THR A 63 -6.76 -29.62 -2.97
CA THR A 63 -5.66 -28.94 -2.27
C THR A 63 -5.50 -27.50 -2.78
N THR A 64 -5.62 -27.26 -4.09
CA THR A 64 -5.57 -25.90 -4.65
C THR A 64 -6.76 -25.07 -4.21
N ALA A 65 -7.99 -25.58 -4.32
CA ALA A 65 -9.19 -24.85 -3.89
C ALA A 65 -9.18 -24.50 -2.38
N GLN A 66 -8.69 -25.41 -1.53
CA GLN A 66 -8.51 -25.11 -0.11
C GLN A 66 -7.42 -24.06 0.12
N LEU A 67 -6.30 -24.12 -0.61
CA LEU A 67 -5.26 -23.11 -0.52
C LEU A 67 -5.78 -21.74 -0.98
N GLU A 68 -6.54 -21.70 -2.08
CA GLU A 68 -7.19 -20.51 -2.64
C GLU A 68 -8.12 -19.85 -1.62
N GLN A 69 -9.01 -20.62 -1.00
CA GLN A 69 -9.94 -20.09 0.01
C GLN A 69 -9.21 -19.56 1.25
N ASN A 70 -8.16 -20.27 1.69
CA ASN A 70 -7.36 -19.85 2.85
C ASN A 70 -6.53 -18.59 2.55
N VAL A 71 -6.01 -18.43 1.34
CA VAL A 71 -5.25 -17.24 0.93
C VAL A 71 -6.18 -16.04 0.78
N ALA A 72 -7.31 -16.19 0.10
CA ALA A 72 -8.29 -15.13 -0.07
C ALA A 72 -8.82 -14.63 1.28
N ALA A 73 -9.25 -15.54 2.16
CA ALA A 73 -9.75 -15.20 3.49
C ALA A 73 -8.69 -14.52 4.36
N ARG A 74 -7.43 -14.95 4.28
CA ARG A 74 -6.31 -14.31 5.01
C ARG A 74 -6.00 -12.91 4.49
N VAL A 75 -6.06 -12.70 3.19
CA VAL A 75 -5.83 -11.38 2.57
C VAL A 75 -6.94 -10.41 2.95
N GLU A 76 -8.20 -10.84 2.87
CA GLU A 76 -9.36 -10.04 3.25
C GLU A 76 -9.30 -9.67 4.74
N THR A 77 -9.09 -10.65 5.62
CA THR A 77 -8.97 -10.41 7.07
C THR A 77 -7.82 -9.47 7.43
N ASN A 78 -6.65 -9.61 6.79
CA ASN A 78 -5.52 -8.72 7.02
C ASN A 78 -5.77 -7.29 6.51
N ASN A 79 -6.44 -7.15 5.36
CA ASN A 79 -6.78 -5.83 4.81
C ASN A 79 -7.83 -5.13 5.67
N ASP A 80 -8.84 -5.85 6.14
CA ASP A 80 -9.86 -5.31 7.03
C ASP A 80 -9.26 -4.86 8.36
N ALA A 81 -8.38 -5.67 8.95
CA ALA A 81 -7.65 -5.31 10.16
C ALA A 81 -6.79 -4.07 9.96
N THR A 82 -6.03 -4.02 8.84
CA THR A 82 -5.21 -2.85 8.50
C THR A 82 -6.08 -1.61 8.30
N THR A 83 -7.23 -1.73 7.62
CA THR A 83 -8.14 -0.61 7.37
C THR A 83 -8.74 -0.07 8.67
N GLN A 84 -9.16 -0.96 9.57
CA GLN A 84 -9.68 -0.59 10.89
C GLN A 84 -8.60 0.07 11.77
N GLU A 85 -7.38 -0.46 11.78
CA GLU A 85 -6.24 0.17 12.48
C GLU A 85 -5.96 1.57 11.92
N MET A 86 -6.04 1.74 10.61
CA MET A 86 -5.84 3.03 9.97
C MET A 86 -6.97 4.02 10.28
N GLU A 87 -8.22 3.57 10.35
CA GLU A 87 -9.36 4.41 10.75
C GLU A 87 -9.24 4.86 12.21
N THR A 88 -8.82 3.97 13.11
CA THR A 88 -8.59 4.33 14.53
C THR A 88 -7.41 5.30 14.67
N LEU A 89 -6.30 5.06 13.97
CA LEU A 89 -5.18 5.99 13.88
C LEU A 89 -5.60 7.37 13.37
N ARG A 90 -6.44 7.44 12.33
CA ARG A 90 -6.97 8.71 11.81
C ARG A 90 -7.78 9.46 12.88
N LYS A 91 -8.64 8.76 13.62
CA LYS A 91 -9.42 9.35 14.73
C LYS A 91 -8.53 9.83 15.88
N ASP A 92 -7.53 9.05 16.27
CA ASP A 92 -6.58 9.41 17.32
C ASP A 92 -5.77 10.66 16.94
N VAL A 93 -5.37 10.77 15.67
CA VAL A 93 -4.67 11.96 15.13
C VAL A 93 -5.59 13.19 15.18
N GLU A 94 -6.86 13.05 14.79
CA GLU A 94 -7.87 14.10 14.85
C GLU A 94 -8.08 14.60 16.30
N ASP A 95 -8.16 13.68 17.25
CA ASP A 95 -8.35 14.01 18.66
C ASP A 95 -7.08 14.59 19.30
N ALA A 96 -5.90 14.12 18.88
CA ALA A 96 -4.62 14.70 19.27
C ALA A 96 -4.48 16.15 18.76
N LYS A 97 -4.98 16.46 17.55
CA LYS A 97 -5.06 17.82 16.99
C LYS A 97 -5.93 18.75 17.86
N LYS A 98 -6.99 18.22 18.49
CA LYS A 98 -7.87 19.00 19.40
C LYS A 98 -7.21 19.29 20.76
N ARG A 99 -6.30 18.42 21.24
CA ARG A 99 -5.70 18.51 22.59
C ARG A 99 -4.38 19.30 22.67
N SER A 100 -3.98 19.97 21.59
CA SER A 100 -2.87 20.94 21.43
C SER A 100 -1.96 21.15 22.67
N GLY A 101 -0.96 20.27 22.84
CA GLY A 101 0.07 20.46 23.87
C GLY A 101 0.97 19.24 24.12
N ALA A 102 0.39 18.04 24.25
CA ALA A 102 1.12 16.79 24.55
C ALA A 102 1.19 15.77 23.39
N ALA A 103 0.44 16.03 22.30
CA ALA A 103 0.23 15.14 21.16
C ALA A 103 1.49 14.74 20.37
N ASN A 104 2.60 15.47 20.52
CA ASN A 104 3.82 15.22 19.74
C ASN A 104 4.46 13.84 19.96
N ARG A 105 4.27 13.24 21.14
CA ARG A 105 4.77 11.87 21.43
C ARG A 105 3.86 10.80 20.82
N GLU A 106 2.55 11.01 20.86
CA GLU A 106 1.54 10.10 20.29
C GLU A 106 1.63 10.07 18.76
N LEU A 107 1.78 11.23 18.10
CA LEU A 107 2.00 11.29 16.66
C LEU A 107 3.29 10.60 16.20
N ARG A 108 4.36 10.68 16.99
CA ARG A 108 5.61 9.96 16.69
C ARG A 108 5.41 8.46 16.75
N LYS A 109 4.64 7.96 17.73
CA LYS A 109 4.27 6.54 17.82
C LYS A 109 3.39 6.14 16.63
N ALA A 110 2.36 6.92 16.31
CA ALA A 110 1.48 6.67 15.16
C ALA A 110 2.27 6.57 13.84
N ARG A 111 3.25 7.45 13.60
CA ARG A 111 4.12 7.37 12.41
C ARG A 111 5.00 6.12 12.40
N ALA A 112 5.53 5.72 13.56
CA ALA A 112 6.32 4.49 13.66
C ALA A 112 5.46 3.27 13.32
N VAL A 113 4.23 3.22 13.83
CA VAL A 113 3.24 2.17 13.51
C VAL A 113 2.92 2.17 12.01
N VAL A 114 2.58 3.31 11.40
CA VAL A 114 2.29 3.39 9.96
C VAL A 114 3.50 2.97 9.11
N THR A 115 4.72 3.36 9.50
CA THR A 115 5.94 2.96 8.78
C THR A 115 6.18 1.46 8.91
N GLN A 116 5.91 0.89 10.08
CA GLN A 116 6.04 -0.54 10.30
C GLN A 116 4.99 -1.33 9.51
N LEU A 117 3.73 -0.90 9.53
CA LEU A 117 2.66 -1.47 8.70
C LEU A 117 2.99 -1.39 7.21
N GLN A 118 3.60 -0.31 6.72
CA GLN A 118 4.06 -0.22 5.32
C GLN A 118 5.09 -1.31 4.98
N VAL A 119 6.03 -1.58 5.89
CA VAL A 119 7.07 -2.59 5.69
C VAL A 119 6.48 -4.00 5.76
N GLU A 120 5.66 -4.28 6.78
CA GLU A 120 5.01 -5.58 6.96
C GLU A 120 4.05 -5.91 5.81
N HIS A 121 3.25 -4.93 5.37
CA HIS A 121 2.34 -5.10 4.24
C HIS A 121 3.11 -5.34 2.93
N ARG A 122 4.24 -4.65 2.73
CA ARG A 122 5.10 -4.87 1.56
C ARG A 122 5.70 -6.27 1.56
N GLN A 123 6.25 -6.72 2.68
CA GLN A 123 6.84 -8.07 2.81
C GLN A 123 5.78 -9.15 2.61
N THR A 124 4.61 -8.99 3.21
CA THR A 124 3.48 -9.93 3.08
C THR A 124 2.98 -9.98 1.64
N SER A 125 2.86 -8.83 0.97
CA SER A 125 2.48 -8.76 -0.45
C SER A 125 3.50 -9.44 -1.35
N GLU A 126 4.80 -9.21 -1.13
CA GLU A 126 5.90 -9.83 -1.91
C GLU A 126 5.92 -11.36 -1.71
N MET A 127 5.75 -11.85 -0.48
CA MET A 127 5.65 -13.29 -0.20
C MET A 127 4.41 -13.93 -0.85
N LEU A 128 3.25 -13.29 -0.73
CA LEU A 128 2.02 -13.78 -1.35
C LEU A 128 2.14 -13.78 -2.87
N GLN A 129 2.67 -12.72 -3.49
CA GLN A 129 2.91 -12.68 -4.94
C GLN A 129 3.86 -13.80 -5.39
N ALA A 130 4.91 -14.10 -4.63
CA ALA A 130 5.83 -15.19 -4.94
C ALA A 130 5.21 -16.59 -4.79
N GLU A 131 4.30 -16.78 -3.82
CA GLU A 131 3.56 -18.03 -3.61
C GLU A 131 2.47 -18.23 -4.69
N LEU A 132 1.75 -17.16 -5.03
CA LEU A 132 0.70 -17.14 -6.07
C LEU A 132 1.29 -17.33 -7.47
N ALA A 133 2.42 -16.69 -7.79
CA ALA A 133 3.12 -16.87 -9.07
C ALA A 133 3.62 -18.31 -9.30
N LYS A 134 3.75 -19.11 -8.24
CA LYS A 134 4.13 -20.52 -8.33
C LYS A 134 2.95 -21.47 -8.51
N LYS A 135 1.70 -21.05 -8.23
CA LYS A 135 0.58 -21.99 -8.01
C LYS A 135 -0.83 -21.56 -8.46
N ALA A 136 -1.07 -20.34 -8.98
CA ALA A 136 -2.45 -19.84 -9.16
C ALA A 136 -2.73 -19.06 -10.48
N ASP A 137 -4.03 -19.00 -10.84
CA ASP A 137 -4.61 -18.33 -12.02
C ASP A 137 -4.51 -16.79 -12.01
N GLN A 138 -4.48 -16.17 -13.21
CA GLN A 138 -4.29 -14.73 -13.45
C GLN A 138 -5.30 -13.81 -12.73
N GLU A 139 -6.53 -14.27 -12.49
CA GLU A 139 -7.61 -13.47 -11.93
C GLU A 139 -7.38 -13.11 -10.44
N GLN A 140 -6.81 -14.04 -9.67
CA GLN A 140 -6.54 -13.86 -8.23
C GLN A 140 -5.34 -12.94 -7.98
N VAL A 141 -4.35 -12.98 -8.89
CA VAL A 141 -3.24 -12.03 -8.91
C VAL A 141 -3.75 -10.61 -9.20
N GLY A 142 -4.79 -10.48 -10.04
CA GLY A 142 -5.49 -9.22 -10.29
C GLY A 142 -6.14 -8.63 -9.05
N THR A 143 -6.97 -9.41 -8.34
CA THR A 143 -7.66 -8.96 -7.13
C THR A 143 -6.69 -8.63 -5.99
N LEU A 144 -5.65 -9.46 -5.78
CA LEU A 144 -4.61 -9.16 -4.79
C LEU A 144 -3.85 -7.87 -5.16
N SER A 145 -3.49 -7.70 -6.44
CA SER A 145 -2.79 -6.50 -6.89
C SER A 145 -3.63 -5.24 -6.69
N GLN A 146 -4.94 -5.31 -6.95
CA GLN A 146 -5.87 -4.21 -6.70
C GLN A 146 -5.97 -3.85 -5.22
N ASN A 147 -6.11 -4.85 -4.33
CA ASN A 147 -6.18 -4.63 -2.88
C ASN A 147 -4.87 -4.08 -2.31
N VAL A 148 -3.71 -4.56 -2.79
CA VAL A 148 -2.41 -4.02 -2.39
C VAL A 148 -2.27 -2.56 -2.84
N SER A 149 -2.79 -2.22 -4.02
CA SER A 149 -2.79 -0.85 -4.52
C SER A 149 -3.70 0.08 -3.71
N SER A 150 -4.89 -0.37 -3.29
CA SER A 150 -5.79 0.42 -2.44
C SER A 150 -5.19 0.65 -1.06
N THR A 151 -4.71 -0.40 -0.38
CA THR A 151 -4.10 -0.28 0.95
C THR A 151 -2.85 0.61 0.93
N ARG A 152 -2.04 0.52 -0.13
CA ARG A 152 -0.91 1.43 -0.33
C ARG A 152 -1.35 2.89 -0.42
N THR A 153 -2.41 3.16 -1.17
CA THR A 153 -2.99 4.51 -1.32
C THR A 153 -3.48 5.04 0.04
N ASP A 154 -4.10 4.19 0.85
CA ASP A 154 -4.57 4.56 2.19
C ASP A 154 -3.44 4.83 3.19
N LEU A 155 -2.36 4.03 3.12
CA LEU A 155 -1.13 4.21 3.91
C LEU A 155 -0.44 5.53 3.55
N ASP A 156 -0.29 5.81 2.25
CA ASP A 156 0.31 7.06 1.77
C ASP A 156 -0.53 8.28 2.18
N SER A 157 -1.86 8.20 2.03
CA SER A 157 -2.78 9.28 2.45
C SER A 157 -2.70 9.56 3.95
N THR A 158 -2.62 8.52 4.77
CA THR A 158 -2.53 8.65 6.23
C THR A 158 -1.17 9.16 6.67
N ARG A 159 -0.09 8.77 5.98
CA ARG A 159 1.24 9.32 6.18
C ARG A 159 1.26 10.83 5.90
N THR A 160 0.64 11.26 4.80
CA THR A 160 0.50 12.69 4.46
C THR A 160 -0.31 13.43 5.52
N LEU A 161 -1.41 12.86 6.01
CA LEU A 161 -2.20 13.45 7.09
C LEU A 161 -1.39 13.57 8.40
N LEU A 162 -0.63 12.54 8.77
CA LEU A 162 0.25 12.54 9.96
C LEU A 162 1.34 13.60 9.85
N ASP A 163 2.00 13.71 8.70
CA ASP A 163 3.04 14.70 8.47
C ASP A 163 2.48 16.13 8.50
N SER A 164 1.30 16.35 7.90
CA SER A 164 0.57 17.63 7.95
C SER A 164 0.14 17.98 9.38
N THR A 165 -0.43 17.03 10.12
CA THR A 165 -0.88 17.24 11.51
C THR A 165 0.29 17.54 12.46
N ARG A 166 1.45 16.92 12.22
CA ARG A 166 2.66 17.23 12.97
C ARG A 166 3.16 18.65 12.68
N ALA A 167 3.12 19.08 11.43
CA ALA A 167 3.46 20.45 11.06
C ALA A 167 2.48 21.44 11.73
N ASP A 168 1.17 21.15 11.69
CA ASP A 168 0.13 21.90 12.40
C ASP A 168 0.42 22.04 13.91
N LEU A 169 0.82 20.96 14.58
CA LEU A 169 1.15 20.97 16.01
C LEU A 169 2.54 21.55 16.32
N GLY A 170 3.43 21.61 15.33
CA GLY A 170 4.71 22.30 15.42
C GLY A 170 4.58 23.82 15.27
N MET A 171 3.54 24.26 14.57
CA MET A 171 3.19 25.66 14.39
C MET A 171 2.43 26.21 15.60
N ALA A 172 2.71 27.47 15.96
CA ALA A 172 1.95 28.14 17.01
C ALA A 172 0.56 28.54 16.48
N ARG A 173 -0.47 28.50 17.32
CA ARG A 173 -1.77 29.08 16.98
C ARG A 173 -1.87 30.51 17.48
N SER A 174 -2.50 31.36 16.68
CA SER A 174 -2.86 32.71 17.08
C SER A 174 -4.11 32.73 17.96
N GLU A 175 -4.41 33.89 18.55
CA GLU A 175 -5.63 34.14 19.32
C GLU A 175 -6.92 33.93 18.50
N LEU A 176 -6.83 34.04 17.16
CA LEU A 176 -7.96 33.80 16.25
C LEU A 176 -7.94 32.39 15.63
N GLY A 177 -7.11 31.49 16.16
CA GLY A 177 -7.06 30.08 15.78
C GLY A 177 -6.26 29.76 14.51
N THR A 178 -5.65 30.76 13.87
CA THR A 178 -4.80 30.55 12.69
C THR A 178 -3.45 29.95 13.07
N LEU A 179 -2.90 29.09 12.20
CA LEU A 179 -1.55 28.56 12.35
C LEU A 179 -0.52 29.59 11.88
N ILE A 180 0.51 29.82 12.70
CA ILE A 180 1.58 30.77 12.45
C ILE A 180 2.76 30.02 11.85
N ALA A 181 2.98 30.21 10.55
CA ALA A 181 4.15 29.69 9.86
C ALA A 181 5.41 30.46 10.27
N ARG A 182 6.54 29.76 10.45
CA ARG A 182 7.81 30.39 10.85
C ARG A 182 8.84 30.47 9.72
N ASN A 183 8.63 29.70 8.66
CA ASN A 183 9.51 29.58 7.52
C ASN A 183 8.70 29.26 6.26
N HIS A 184 9.36 29.17 5.10
CA HIS A 184 8.73 28.92 3.82
C HIS A 184 7.98 27.57 3.75
N ASP A 185 8.57 26.50 4.27
CA ASP A 185 7.98 25.15 4.24
C ASP A 185 6.66 25.07 5.04
N ASP A 186 6.61 25.78 6.18
CA ASP A 186 5.39 25.94 6.95
C ASP A 186 4.32 26.67 6.12
N ILE A 187 4.69 27.73 5.39
CA ILE A 187 3.76 28.48 4.53
C ILE A 187 3.23 27.58 3.41
N GLU A 188 4.07 26.75 2.78
CA GLU A 188 3.61 25.79 1.78
C GLU A 188 2.60 24.79 2.36
N THR A 189 2.84 24.33 3.60
CA THR A 189 1.91 23.45 4.31
C THR A 189 0.57 24.14 4.52
N LEU A 190 0.57 25.42 4.93
CA LEU A 190 -0.65 26.20 5.08
C LEU A 190 -1.38 26.46 3.75
N ARG A 191 -0.65 26.67 2.65
CA ARG A 191 -1.25 26.77 1.30
C ARG A 191 -1.94 25.47 0.90
N LYS A 192 -1.35 24.31 1.20
CA LYS A 192 -1.95 22.99 0.94
C LYS A 192 -3.21 22.74 1.76
N LEU A 193 -3.26 23.24 3.00
CA LEU A 193 -4.47 23.20 3.82
C LEU A 193 -5.62 24.01 3.19
N GLY A 194 -5.29 25.07 2.44
CA GLY A 194 -6.22 25.74 1.53
C GLY A 194 -7.29 26.58 2.22
N GLU A 195 -7.12 26.88 3.51
CA GLU A 195 -8.03 27.74 4.30
C GLU A 195 -7.89 29.23 3.96
N ARG A 196 -6.68 29.66 3.55
CA ARG A 196 -6.29 31.06 3.33
C ARG A 196 -5.27 31.17 2.19
N ASP A 197 -5.14 32.36 1.61
CA ASP A 197 -4.09 32.65 0.62
C ASP A 197 -2.91 33.33 1.32
N TYR A 198 -1.68 32.92 0.98
CA TYR A 198 -0.45 33.33 1.67
C TYR A 198 0.56 34.00 0.74
N PHE A 199 0.90 35.26 1.04
CA PHE A 199 1.77 36.11 0.24
C PHE A 199 3.03 36.45 1.02
N GLU A 200 4.15 35.85 0.62
CA GLU A 200 5.46 36.12 1.23
C GLU A 200 6.01 37.48 0.76
N PHE A 201 6.75 38.15 1.63
CA PHE A 201 7.36 39.43 1.30
C PHE A 201 8.71 39.62 1.99
N THR A 202 9.48 40.52 1.40
CA THR A 202 10.65 41.14 2.03
C THR A 202 10.46 42.66 1.99
N ALA A 203 10.46 43.30 3.15
CA ALA A 203 10.35 44.75 3.25
C ALA A 203 11.69 45.36 3.68
N GLU A 204 12.16 46.33 2.91
CA GLU A 204 13.33 47.13 3.24
C GLU A 204 12.95 48.39 4.03
N LYS A 205 13.84 48.83 4.92
CA LYS A 205 13.61 49.99 5.76
C LYS A 205 13.38 51.24 4.91
N SER A 206 12.31 51.96 5.22
CA SER A 206 11.86 53.18 4.55
C SER A 206 11.52 53.03 3.06
N LYS A 207 11.38 51.81 2.54
CA LYS A 207 10.87 51.57 1.19
C LYS A 207 9.45 50.99 1.26
N PRO A 208 8.48 51.55 0.53
CA PRO A 208 7.16 50.97 0.43
C PRO A 208 7.22 49.67 -0.40
N VAL A 209 6.52 48.64 0.05
CA VAL A 209 6.28 47.40 -0.71
C VAL A 209 4.80 47.09 -0.68
N GLN A 210 4.22 46.75 -1.83
CA GLN A 210 2.82 46.37 -1.96
C GLN A 210 2.71 44.84 -1.97
N VAL A 211 1.89 44.28 -1.08
CA VAL A 211 1.69 42.84 -0.95
C VAL A 211 0.22 42.61 -0.67
N ALA A 212 -0.46 41.83 -1.51
CA ALA A 212 -1.88 41.50 -1.31
C ALA A 212 -2.79 42.72 -1.11
N ASN A 213 -2.63 43.76 -1.93
CA ASN A 213 -3.32 45.05 -1.84
C ASN A 213 -3.06 45.85 -0.54
N VAL A 214 -2.02 45.49 0.21
CA VAL A 214 -1.59 46.17 1.43
C VAL A 214 -0.20 46.74 1.23
N GLY A 215 -0.05 48.04 1.47
CA GLY A 215 1.23 48.72 1.50
C GLY A 215 1.93 48.52 2.84
N LEU A 216 3.18 48.07 2.82
CA LEU A 216 4.01 47.89 4.00
C LEU A 216 5.19 48.85 3.95
N ILE A 217 5.43 49.57 5.05
CA ILE A 217 6.60 50.45 5.18
C ILE A 217 7.32 50.12 6.50
N LEU A 218 8.48 49.49 6.40
CA LEU A 218 9.31 49.19 7.56
C LEU A 218 9.95 50.48 8.10
N LYS A 219 9.64 50.85 9.34
CA LYS A 219 10.16 52.08 9.98
C LYS A 219 11.41 51.83 10.81
N LYS A 220 11.40 50.76 11.63
CA LYS A 220 12.50 50.47 12.57
C LYS A 220 12.66 48.96 12.74
N THR A 221 13.90 48.55 13.00
CA THR A 221 14.28 47.18 13.32
C THR A 221 15.17 47.18 14.55
N ASN A 222 15.05 46.14 15.37
CA ASN A 222 15.93 45.83 16.48
C ASN A 222 16.24 44.34 16.43
N THR A 223 17.34 43.99 15.77
CA THR A 223 17.76 42.59 15.58
C THR A 223 18.05 41.89 16.90
N LYS A 224 18.68 42.59 17.86
CA LYS A 224 19.03 42.03 19.18
C LYS A 224 17.82 41.64 20.01
N ARG A 225 16.68 42.35 19.85
CA ARG A 225 15.43 42.07 20.57
C ARG A 225 14.38 41.40 19.70
N HIS A 226 14.69 41.09 18.43
CA HIS A 226 13.74 40.58 17.44
C HIS A 226 12.46 41.42 17.34
N ARG A 227 12.60 42.75 17.36
CA ARG A 227 11.47 43.70 17.28
C ARG A 227 11.52 44.57 16.03
N PHE A 228 10.35 45.03 15.60
CA PHE A 228 10.22 45.94 14.46
C PHE A 228 9.07 46.93 14.65
N ASN A 229 9.15 48.04 13.91
CA ASN A 229 8.03 48.97 13.71
C ASN A 229 7.70 49.02 12.22
N MET A 230 6.43 48.92 11.88
CA MET A 230 5.96 48.92 10.49
C MET A 230 4.68 49.73 10.37
N ASN A 231 4.55 50.49 9.29
CA ASN A 231 3.28 51.08 8.92
C ASN A 231 2.63 50.19 7.88
N LEU A 232 1.33 50.00 8.07
CA LEU A 232 0.46 49.25 7.19
C LEU A 232 -0.49 50.26 6.55
N VAL A 233 -0.55 50.29 5.23
CA VAL A 233 -1.38 51.21 4.45
C VAL A 233 -2.35 50.37 3.63
N ALA A 234 -3.65 50.53 3.87
CA ALA A 234 -4.69 49.86 3.09
C ALA A 234 -6.00 50.64 3.12
N ASP A 235 -6.70 50.72 1.98
CA ASP A 235 -8.00 51.40 1.83
C ASP A 235 -8.07 52.79 2.50
N ASP A 236 -7.10 53.65 2.17
CA ASP A 236 -6.96 55.01 2.74
C ASP A 236 -6.69 55.06 4.26
N MET A 237 -6.47 53.92 4.90
CA MET A 237 -6.08 53.82 6.30
C MET A 237 -4.58 53.56 6.42
N GLU A 238 -3.88 54.37 7.24
CA GLU A 238 -2.52 54.08 7.68
C GLU A 238 -2.52 53.68 9.15
N VAL A 239 -2.07 52.47 9.44
CA VAL A 239 -1.98 51.92 10.78
C VAL A 239 -0.53 51.68 11.14
N GLU A 240 -0.04 52.41 12.13
CA GLU A 240 1.30 52.20 12.67
C GLU A 240 1.30 51.04 13.67
N LYS A 241 2.21 50.09 13.47
CA LYS A 241 2.47 48.97 14.38
C LYS A 241 3.85 49.16 15.00
N LYS A 242 3.88 49.63 16.26
CA LYS A 242 5.10 49.85 17.03
C LYS A 242 5.49 48.62 17.86
N ASP A 243 6.79 48.41 17.98
CA ASP A 243 7.45 47.49 18.91
C ASP A 243 6.93 46.06 18.87
N ARG A 244 6.63 45.57 17.66
CA ARG A 244 6.13 44.21 17.44
C ARG A 244 7.25 43.19 17.41
N THR A 245 6.97 41.99 17.93
CA THR A 245 7.93 40.89 17.98
C THR A 245 7.79 40.02 16.72
N VAL A 246 8.85 39.30 16.34
CA VAL A 246 8.73 38.26 15.29
C VAL A 246 7.73 37.17 15.68
N ASN A 247 7.11 36.56 14.67
CA ASN A 247 6.08 35.53 14.78
C ASN A 247 4.85 35.97 15.61
N GLU A 248 4.65 37.28 15.76
CA GLU A 248 3.46 37.86 16.38
C GLU A 248 2.47 38.24 15.26
N PRO A 249 1.28 37.63 15.23
CA PRO A 249 0.28 37.92 14.20
C PRO A 249 -0.38 39.27 14.45
N VAL A 250 -0.46 40.08 13.39
CA VAL A 250 -1.12 41.38 13.39
C VAL A 250 -2.36 41.30 12.52
N PHE A 251 -3.52 41.34 13.17
CA PHE A 251 -4.82 41.31 12.50
C PHE A 251 -5.29 42.70 12.08
N PHE A 252 -5.89 42.79 10.90
CA PHE A 252 -6.54 44.00 10.40
C PHE A 252 -7.64 43.63 9.40
N TYR A 253 -8.52 44.58 9.10
CA TYR A 253 -9.64 44.40 8.18
C TYR A 253 -9.54 45.43 7.06
N LEU A 254 -9.83 44.99 5.84
CA LEU A 254 -9.98 45.86 4.68
C LEU A 254 -11.44 46.28 4.53
N LYS A 255 -11.67 47.43 3.91
CA LYS A 255 -13.02 47.98 3.72
C LYS A 255 -13.83 47.02 2.84
N GLY A 256 -15.04 46.68 3.29
CA GLY A 256 -15.92 45.73 2.60
C GLY A 256 -15.59 44.25 2.84
N GLN A 257 -14.48 43.92 3.53
CA GLN A 257 -14.13 42.55 3.86
C GLN A 257 -14.61 42.18 5.26
N LYS A 258 -15.40 41.09 5.37
CA LYS A 258 -15.88 40.57 6.67
C LYS A 258 -14.85 39.71 7.40
N LYS A 259 -13.84 39.22 6.67
CA LYS A 259 -12.79 38.35 7.21
C LYS A 259 -11.49 39.13 7.34
N PHE A 260 -10.75 38.87 8.41
CA PHE A 260 -9.50 39.55 8.70
C PHE A 260 -8.38 39.14 7.75
N TYR A 261 -7.44 40.06 7.58
CA TYR A 261 -6.10 39.84 7.07
C TYR A 261 -5.16 39.67 8.26
N GLU A 262 -4.09 38.90 8.08
CA GLU A 262 -3.08 38.67 9.10
C GLU A 262 -1.69 38.94 8.52
N LEU A 263 -0.93 39.79 9.20
CA LEU A 263 0.47 40.06 8.89
C LEU A 263 1.34 39.34 9.93
N VAL A 264 2.31 38.55 9.48
CA VAL A 264 3.31 37.92 10.34
C VAL A 264 4.70 38.24 9.81
N VAL A 265 5.59 38.70 10.69
CA VAL A 265 7.01 38.89 10.38
C VAL A 265 7.81 37.79 11.05
N ASN A 266 8.52 36.97 10.28
CA ASN A 266 9.27 35.83 10.81
C ASN A 266 10.72 36.16 11.13
N LYS A 267 11.34 37.06 10.35
CA LYS A 267 12.75 37.40 10.50
C LYS A 267 12.96 38.91 10.47
N VAL A 268 13.81 39.40 11.36
CA VAL A 268 14.25 40.79 11.43
C VAL A 268 15.75 40.86 11.25
N ASN A 269 16.20 41.59 10.24
CA ASN A 269 17.60 41.95 10.00
C ASN A 269 17.81 43.45 10.25
N SER A 270 19.03 43.95 10.06
CA SER A 270 19.40 45.34 10.36
C SER A 270 18.60 46.38 9.57
N LYS A 271 18.24 46.08 8.31
CA LYS A 271 17.49 46.98 7.43
C LYS A 271 16.33 46.31 6.70
N THR A 272 16.07 45.03 6.97
CA THR A 272 15.05 44.26 6.26
C THR A 272 14.26 43.39 7.22
N VAL A 273 13.02 43.09 6.86
CA VAL A 273 12.22 42.05 7.49
C VAL A 273 11.64 41.14 6.43
N THR A 274 11.45 39.87 6.78
CA THR A 274 10.75 38.90 5.93
C THR A 274 9.58 38.31 6.69
N GLY A 275 8.51 38.03 5.96
CA GLY A 275 7.26 37.55 6.55
C GLY A 275 6.25 37.23 5.47
N TYR A 276 4.99 37.13 5.88
CA TYR A 276 3.87 36.92 4.97
C TYR A 276 2.63 37.71 5.40
N ILE A 277 1.74 37.94 4.43
CA ILE A 277 0.35 38.33 4.67
C ILE A 277 -0.54 37.14 4.32
N SER A 278 -1.45 36.76 5.22
CA SER A 278 -2.51 35.81 4.90
C SER A 278 -3.84 36.52 4.72
N THR A 279 -4.50 36.25 3.60
CA THR A 279 -5.80 36.84 3.25
C THR A 279 -6.89 35.77 3.29
N PRO A 280 -8.17 36.19 3.40
CA PRO A 280 -9.27 35.28 3.10
C PRO A 280 -9.11 34.73 1.68
N LYS A 281 -9.48 33.46 1.49
CA LYS A 281 -9.39 32.81 0.18
C LYS A 281 -10.17 33.57 -0.88
N GLY A 282 -9.54 33.88 -2.01
CA GLY A 282 -10.14 34.60 -3.13
C GLY A 282 -10.35 36.11 -2.91
N ALA A 283 -9.85 36.68 -1.81
CA ALA A 283 -10.07 38.09 -1.51
C ALA A 283 -9.42 39.04 -2.54
N ILE A 284 -8.28 38.63 -3.13
CA ILE A 284 -7.61 39.43 -4.16
C ILE A 284 -8.38 39.38 -5.49
N GLU A 285 -8.95 38.24 -5.87
CA GLU A 285 -9.75 38.08 -7.10
C GLU A 285 -11.05 38.88 -7.06
N LEU A 286 -11.63 39.06 -5.86
CA LEU A 286 -12.84 39.86 -5.67
C LEU A 286 -12.57 41.37 -5.73
N ALA A 287 -11.35 41.82 -5.40
CA ALA A 287 -10.99 43.23 -5.43
C ALA A 287 -10.62 43.75 -6.83
N SER A 288 -10.36 42.84 -7.79
CA SER A 288 -10.00 43.17 -9.18
C SER A 288 -11.20 43.14 -10.15
N ARG A 289 -12.41 42.92 -9.65
CA ARG A 289 -13.69 42.99 -10.40
C ARG A 289 -14.46 44.24 -10.02
#